data_AF-A0A841F951-F1
#
_entry.id   AF-A0A841F951-F1
#
_cell.length_a   1.000
_cell.length_b   1.000
_cell.length_c   1.000
_cell.angle_alpha   90.00
_cell.angle_beta   90.00
_cell.angle_gamma   90.00
#
_symmetry.space_group_name_H-M   'P 1'
#
loop_
_entity.id
_entity.type
_entity.pdbx_description
1 polymer ?
#
loop_
_entity_poly.entity_id
_entity_poly.type
_entity_poly.pdbx_seq_one_letter_code
_entity_poly.pdbx_strand_id
1 'polypeptide(L)'
;MRISCSPGFPGSMIGSIDLRPVEPGPTLSTKSQITAHIDPELIAIPYTIDPGFGSHFDTMKIMKGTYQQEFHHSFDVEFTIDVDQKGYITQFEHTFTLERYLDLIRTQSYQVIQTNWRGQSFHVMTYSYMEEVLNPNNVIFRCTDAEDVFVVAELIPFRVGGVVEQLNHRFLHFRALISARDDLYPIDYMCQPDFDLNLN
;
A
#
# COMPACT_ATOMS: atom_id res chain seq x y z
N MET A 1 11.55 -4.43 -1.82
CA MET A 1 10.09 -4.50 -1.96
C MET A 1 9.74 -4.52 -3.43
N ARG A 2 9.12 -5.59 -3.93
CA ARG A 2 8.68 -5.63 -5.33
C ARG A 2 7.36 -4.87 -5.49
N ILE A 3 7.32 -4.00 -6.48
CA ILE A 3 6.13 -3.24 -6.88
C ILE A 3 5.95 -3.44 -8.37
N SER A 4 5.06 -4.34 -8.75
CA SER A 4 4.80 -4.67 -10.15
C SER A 4 3.71 -3.80 -10.77
N CYS A 5 3.77 -3.64 -12.07
CA CYS A 5 2.74 -3.02 -12.90
C CYS A 5 2.74 -3.70 -14.27
N SER A 6 1.64 -4.34 -14.63
CA SER A 6 1.49 -5.09 -15.88
C SER A 6 0.11 -4.92 -16.50
N PRO A 7 -0.08 -5.21 -17.80
CA PRO A 7 -1.38 -5.04 -18.44
C PRO A 7 -2.40 -5.97 -17.80
N GLY A 8 -3.54 -5.42 -17.38
CA GLY A 8 -4.67 -6.18 -16.87
C GLY A 8 -5.75 -6.35 -17.93
N PHE A 9 -6.90 -5.71 -17.68
CA PHE A 9 -8.01 -5.62 -18.63
C PHE A 9 -7.82 -4.44 -19.59
N PRO A 10 -8.53 -4.37 -20.74
CA PRO A 10 -8.36 -3.29 -21.71
C PRO A 10 -8.43 -1.89 -21.08
N GLY A 11 -7.33 -1.14 -21.14
CA GLY A 11 -7.21 0.22 -20.60
C GLY A 11 -6.77 0.33 -19.12
N SER A 12 -6.47 -0.79 -18.45
CA SER A 12 -6.06 -0.82 -17.04
C SER A 12 -4.75 -1.57 -16.83
N MET A 13 -3.95 -1.12 -15.87
CA MET A 13 -2.80 -1.87 -15.35
C MET A 13 -3.19 -2.54 -14.03
N ILE A 14 -2.68 -3.75 -13.80
CA ILE A 14 -2.72 -4.43 -12.51
C ILE A 14 -1.34 -4.32 -11.90
N GLY A 15 -1.28 -3.85 -10.66
CA GLY A 15 -0.06 -3.89 -9.87
C GLY A 15 -0.18 -4.77 -8.63
N SER A 16 0.93 -5.37 -8.23
CA SER A 16 1.08 -6.09 -6.97
C SER A 16 2.20 -5.47 -6.15
N ILE A 17 2.04 -5.43 -4.83
CA ILE A 17 3.05 -4.95 -3.89
C ILE A 17 3.33 -6.03 -2.85
N ASP A 18 4.56 -6.54 -2.86
CA ASP A 18 5.02 -7.60 -1.96
C ASP A 18 5.62 -6.97 -0.70
N LEU A 19 4.85 -6.95 0.39
CA LEU A 19 5.24 -6.26 1.63
C LEU A 19 6.30 -6.98 2.44
N ARG A 20 6.61 -8.22 2.10
CA ARG A 20 7.59 -9.03 2.83
C ARG A 20 8.63 -9.62 1.89
N PRO A 21 9.87 -9.81 2.37
CA PRO A 21 10.85 -10.58 1.62
C PRO A 21 10.35 -12.01 1.43
N VAL A 22 10.29 -12.44 0.17
CA VAL A 22 10.04 -13.84 -0.19
C VAL A 22 11.39 -14.56 -0.21
N GLU A 23 11.46 -15.82 0.25
CA GLU A 23 12.68 -16.63 0.11
C GLU A 23 12.56 -17.65 -1.04
N PRO A 24 13.58 -17.74 -1.93
CA PRO A 24 14.72 -16.83 -2.05
C PRO A 24 14.26 -15.43 -2.52
N GLY A 25 15.04 -14.39 -2.16
CA GLY A 25 14.74 -12.97 -2.38
C GLY A 25 14.15 -12.64 -3.75
N PRO A 26 13.43 -11.50 -3.90
CA PRO A 26 12.75 -11.17 -5.15
C PRO A 26 13.73 -11.25 -6.32
N THR A 27 13.40 -12.08 -7.30
CA THR A 27 14.20 -12.16 -8.52
C THR A 27 13.98 -10.86 -9.29
N LEU A 28 15.00 -10.01 -9.29
CA LEU A 28 14.98 -8.75 -10.05
C LEU A 28 14.54 -9.02 -11.48
N SER A 29 13.54 -8.27 -11.93
CA SER A 29 13.06 -8.37 -13.30
C SER A 29 14.11 -7.80 -14.24
N THR A 30 14.88 -8.68 -14.89
CA THR A 30 15.85 -8.29 -15.93
C THR A 30 15.20 -7.71 -17.20
N LYS A 31 13.87 -7.69 -17.25
CA LYS A 31 13.06 -7.20 -18.37
C LYS A 31 12.21 -5.98 -18.01
N SER A 32 12.31 -5.45 -16.78
CA SER A 32 11.56 -4.27 -16.39
C SER A 32 11.83 -3.12 -17.36
N GLN A 33 10.76 -2.51 -17.84
CA GLN A 33 10.82 -1.38 -18.77
C GLN A 33 10.88 -0.04 -18.03
N ILE A 34 10.93 -0.04 -16.69
CA ILE A 34 10.77 1.17 -15.87
C ILE A 34 11.77 2.29 -16.20
N THR A 35 13.04 1.95 -16.47
CA THR A 35 14.10 2.92 -16.77
C THR A 35 13.95 3.59 -18.14
N ALA A 36 13.07 3.07 -19.01
CA ALA A 36 12.71 3.76 -20.25
C ALA A 36 11.70 4.90 -20.01
N HIS A 37 11.05 4.93 -18.84
CA HIS A 37 9.97 5.87 -18.50
C HIS A 37 10.27 6.78 -17.32
N ILE A 38 11.17 6.35 -16.42
CA ILE A 38 11.57 7.05 -15.20
C ILE A 38 13.10 7.18 -15.18
N ASP A 39 13.57 8.36 -14.78
CA ASP A 39 14.98 8.58 -14.50
C ASP A 39 15.46 7.61 -13.40
N PRO A 40 16.52 6.82 -13.62
CA PRO A 40 17.05 5.90 -12.62
C PRO A 40 17.28 6.52 -11.23
N GLU A 41 17.60 7.82 -11.14
CA GLU A 41 17.79 8.50 -9.84
C GLU A 41 16.49 8.65 -9.04
N LEU A 42 15.33 8.62 -9.71
CA LEU A 42 14.01 8.68 -9.07
C LEU A 42 13.45 7.29 -8.72
N ILE A 43 14.10 6.21 -9.13
CA ILE A 43 13.71 4.83 -8.84
C ILE A 43 14.23 4.46 -7.44
N ALA A 44 13.64 5.09 -6.43
CA ALA A 44 13.99 4.91 -5.03
C ALA A 44 12.76 5.10 -4.14
N ILE A 45 12.78 4.47 -2.97
CA ILE A 45 11.83 4.75 -1.89
C ILE A 45 12.63 5.49 -0.81
N PRO A 46 12.40 6.81 -0.63
CA PRO A 46 13.13 7.57 0.37
C PRO A 46 12.73 7.14 1.78
N TYR A 47 13.70 7.20 2.68
CA TYR A 47 13.51 7.04 4.11
C TYR A 47 13.61 8.41 4.79
N THR A 48 12.62 8.77 5.59
CA THR A 48 12.62 10.01 6.37
C THR A 48 12.28 9.74 7.82
N ILE A 49 12.72 10.63 8.71
CA ILE A 49 12.39 10.58 10.13
C ILE A 49 11.56 11.83 10.44
N ASP A 50 10.30 11.63 10.78
CA ASP A 50 9.39 12.68 11.23
C ASP A 50 8.60 12.17 12.45
N PRO A 51 9.06 12.50 13.67
CA PRO A 51 8.40 12.09 14.90
C PRO A 51 6.95 12.57 15.05
N GLY A 52 6.55 13.64 14.34
CA GLY A 52 5.21 14.22 14.42
C GLY A 52 4.22 13.64 13.41
N PHE A 53 4.70 12.97 12.37
CA PHE A 53 3.89 12.46 11.27
C PHE A 53 2.72 11.57 11.73
N GLY A 54 2.93 10.73 12.75
CA GLY A 54 1.90 9.84 13.29
C GLY A 54 0.64 10.56 13.77
N SER A 55 0.74 11.82 14.19
CA SER A 55 -0.41 12.60 14.68
C SER A 55 -1.49 12.83 13.62
N HIS A 56 -1.16 12.75 12.32
CA HIS A 56 -2.16 12.85 11.27
C HIS A 56 -3.22 11.73 11.33
N PHE A 57 -2.82 10.54 11.82
CA PHE A 57 -3.69 9.39 11.94
C PHE A 57 -4.68 9.48 13.11
N ASP A 58 -4.48 10.42 14.06
CA ASP A 58 -5.38 10.60 15.21
C ASP A 58 -6.77 11.10 14.80
N THR A 59 -6.88 11.72 13.61
CA THR A 59 -8.14 12.23 13.06
C THR A 59 -8.94 11.16 12.32
N MET A 60 -8.31 10.03 11.99
CA MET A 60 -8.94 8.95 11.22
C MET A 60 -9.71 8.01 12.13
N LYS A 61 -10.77 7.41 11.59
CA LYS A 61 -11.54 6.41 12.31
C LYS A 61 -10.79 5.09 12.35
N ILE A 62 -10.45 4.61 13.55
CA ILE A 62 -10.00 3.23 13.76
C ILE A 62 -11.22 2.31 13.79
N MET A 63 -11.20 1.26 12.96
CA MET A 63 -12.28 0.26 12.87
C MET A 63 -12.26 -0.67 14.09
N LYS A 64 -13.43 -1.23 14.43
CA LYS A 64 -13.57 -2.07 15.63
C LYS A 64 -12.91 -3.43 15.44
N GLY A 65 -13.17 -4.07 14.31
CA GLY A 65 -12.54 -5.33 13.95
C GLY A 65 -11.14 -5.13 13.38
N THR A 66 -10.40 -6.24 13.30
CA THR A 66 -9.19 -6.29 12.47
C THR A 66 -9.56 -6.20 10.99
N TYR A 67 -8.55 -5.97 10.13
CA TYR A 67 -8.70 -6.05 8.68
C TYR A 67 -9.48 -7.30 8.25
N GLN A 68 -9.07 -8.48 8.72
CA GLN A 68 -9.72 -9.75 8.35
C GLN A 68 -11.15 -9.89 8.89
N GLN A 69 -11.43 -9.37 10.10
CA GLN A 69 -12.76 -9.44 10.69
C GLN A 69 -13.76 -8.51 9.99
N GLU A 70 -13.28 -7.43 9.40
CA GLU A 70 -14.09 -6.44 8.69
C GLU A 70 -14.25 -6.78 7.20
N PHE A 71 -13.46 -7.71 6.68
CA PHE A 71 -13.54 -8.18 5.30
C PHE A 71 -14.87 -8.90 5.03
N HIS A 72 -15.53 -8.58 3.91
CA HIS A 72 -16.90 -8.97 3.56
C HIS A 72 -18.01 -8.46 4.50
N HIS A 73 -17.66 -7.62 5.48
CA HIS A 73 -18.63 -6.99 6.39
C HIS A 73 -18.70 -5.49 6.18
N SER A 74 -17.55 -4.82 6.21
CA SER A 74 -17.42 -3.37 6.03
C SER A 74 -16.86 -3.00 4.66
N PHE A 75 -16.15 -3.92 4.01
CA PHE A 75 -15.53 -3.72 2.70
C PHE A 75 -15.28 -5.04 1.97
N ASP A 76 -15.08 -4.92 0.67
CA ASP A 76 -14.50 -5.91 -0.23
C ASP A 76 -13.20 -5.36 -0.85
N VAL A 77 -12.46 -6.20 -1.58
CA VAL A 77 -11.24 -5.81 -2.29
C VAL A 77 -11.41 -6.07 -3.78
N GLU A 78 -10.77 -5.25 -4.63
CA GLU A 78 -10.90 -5.37 -6.08
C GLU A 78 -10.30 -6.69 -6.57
N PHE A 79 -9.16 -7.05 -5.98
CA PHE A 79 -8.46 -8.30 -6.23
C PHE A 79 -8.14 -9.00 -4.92
N THR A 80 -6.88 -8.95 -4.49
CA THR A 80 -6.38 -9.73 -3.37
C THR A 80 -5.59 -8.85 -2.43
N ILE A 81 -5.81 -9.06 -1.13
CA ILE A 81 -4.91 -8.61 -0.07
C ILE A 81 -4.60 -9.87 0.73
N ASP A 82 -3.37 -10.36 0.56
CA ASP A 82 -2.92 -11.58 1.20
C ASP A 82 -2.50 -11.31 2.64
N VAL A 83 -2.78 -12.29 3.48
CA VAL A 83 -2.51 -12.26 4.92
C VAL A 83 -1.87 -13.56 5.35
N ASP A 84 -0.90 -13.46 6.25
CA ASP A 84 -0.30 -14.65 6.85
C ASP A 84 -1.25 -15.33 7.86
N GLN A 85 -0.81 -16.46 8.40
CA GLN A 85 -1.57 -17.23 9.39
C GLN A 85 -1.87 -16.46 10.69
N LYS A 86 -1.18 -15.35 10.95
CA LYS A 86 -1.36 -14.49 12.12
C LYS A 86 -2.23 -13.26 11.81
N GLY A 87 -2.64 -13.07 10.55
CA GLY A 87 -3.51 -11.98 10.11
C GLY A 87 -2.78 -10.72 9.64
N TYR A 88 -1.47 -10.79 9.43
CA TYR A 88 -0.69 -9.65 8.94
C TYR A 88 -0.59 -9.66 7.42
N ILE A 89 -0.69 -8.48 6.80
CA ILE A 89 -0.66 -8.34 5.33
C ILE A 89 0.70 -8.74 4.77
N THR A 90 0.72 -9.56 3.72
CA THR A 90 1.95 -9.99 3.03
C THR A 90 2.08 -9.40 1.64
N GLN A 91 0.95 -9.19 0.95
CA GLN A 91 0.88 -8.67 -0.40
C GLN A 91 -0.47 -7.99 -0.61
N PHE A 92 -0.55 -7.05 -1.54
CA PHE A 92 -1.83 -6.62 -2.09
C PHE A 92 -1.75 -6.30 -3.58
N GLU A 93 -2.89 -6.37 -4.24
CA GLU A 93 -3.08 -6.05 -5.65
C GLU A 93 -4.02 -4.85 -5.82
N HIS A 94 -3.81 -4.04 -6.86
CA HIS A 94 -4.62 -2.86 -7.14
C HIS A 94 -4.61 -2.53 -8.64
N THR A 95 -5.74 -2.04 -9.18
CA THR A 95 -5.78 -1.40 -10.50
C THR A 95 -5.33 0.08 -10.45
N PHE A 96 -4.42 0.47 -11.33
CA PHE A 96 -4.17 1.89 -11.61
C PHE A 96 -3.92 2.11 -13.11
N THR A 97 -3.98 3.38 -13.54
CA THR A 97 -3.51 3.72 -14.88
C THR A 97 -1.97 3.66 -14.91
N LEU A 98 -1.40 3.38 -16.08
CA LEU A 98 0.06 3.45 -16.27
C LEU A 98 0.61 4.82 -15.86
N GLU A 99 -0.09 5.89 -16.22
CA GLU A 99 0.29 7.27 -15.88
C GLU A 99 0.39 7.47 -14.37
N ARG A 100 -0.60 6.99 -13.62
CA ARG A 100 -0.60 7.08 -12.15
C ARG A 100 0.56 6.30 -11.55
N TYR A 101 0.85 5.09 -12.02
CA TYR A 101 1.99 4.31 -11.54
C TYR A 101 3.31 5.07 -11.69
N LEU A 102 3.57 5.57 -12.90
CA LEU A 102 4.79 6.31 -13.21
C LEU A 102 4.88 7.59 -12.38
N ASP A 103 3.76 8.28 -12.20
CA ASP A 103 3.71 9.52 -11.43
C ASP A 103 3.96 9.30 -9.93
N LEU A 104 3.41 8.24 -9.33
CA LEU A 104 3.71 7.86 -7.94
C LEU A 104 5.20 7.61 -7.73
N ILE A 105 5.90 7.04 -8.70
CA ILE A 105 7.36 6.86 -8.63
C ILE A 105 8.09 8.21 -8.77
N ARG A 106 7.74 9.02 -9.78
CA ARG A 106 8.40 10.32 -10.04
C ARG A 106 8.26 11.29 -8.87
N THR A 107 7.10 11.30 -8.24
CA THR A 107 6.79 12.15 -7.09
C THR A 107 7.31 11.57 -5.78
N GLN A 108 7.96 10.40 -5.82
CA GLN A 108 8.38 9.63 -4.65
C GLN A 108 7.23 9.45 -3.66
N SER A 109 6.03 9.14 -4.14
CA SER A 109 4.86 8.91 -3.29
C SER A 109 4.96 7.61 -2.50
N TYR A 110 5.77 6.67 -2.96
CA TYR A 110 6.21 5.52 -2.16
C TYR A 110 7.34 5.97 -1.23
N GLN A 111 7.10 6.04 0.08
CA GLN A 111 8.06 6.52 1.08
C GLN A 111 7.98 5.68 2.35
N VAL A 112 9.10 5.58 3.05
CA VAL A 112 9.16 5.09 4.43
C VAL A 112 9.40 6.26 5.37
N ILE A 113 8.52 6.43 6.36
CA ILE A 113 8.58 7.51 7.34
C ILE A 113 8.64 6.90 8.73
N GLN A 114 9.75 7.05 9.44
CA GLN A 114 9.82 6.74 10.86
C GLN A 114 9.13 7.82 11.66
N THR A 115 8.22 7.42 12.55
CA THR A 115 7.43 8.34 13.36
C THR A 115 7.15 7.79 14.76
N ASN A 116 6.57 8.62 15.62
CA ASN A 116 5.97 8.21 16.89
C ASN A 116 4.46 8.36 16.80
N TRP A 117 3.74 7.31 17.18
CA TRP A 117 2.29 7.33 17.23
C TRP A 117 1.79 6.53 18.43
N ARG A 118 0.85 7.12 19.17
CA ARG A 118 0.24 6.51 20.38
C ARG A 118 1.28 5.99 21.41
N GLY A 119 2.41 6.69 21.53
CA GLY A 119 3.48 6.38 22.50
C GLY A 119 4.47 5.29 22.06
N GLN A 120 4.40 4.84 20.80
CA GLN A 120 5.29 3.83 20.23
C GLN A 120 5.90 4.32 18.92
N SER A 121 7.09 3.82 18.57
CA SER A 121 7.70 4.12 17.27
C SER A 121 7.17 3.19 16.18
N PHE A 122 6.86 3.77 15.03
CA PHE A 122 6.36 3.07 13.85
C PHE A 122 7.12 3.54 12.61
N HIS A 123 7.14 2.68 11.59
CA HIS A 123 7.46 3.00 10.22
C HIS A 123 6.17 3.02 9.40
N VAL A 124 5.93 4.13 8.70
CA VAL A 124 4.82 4.28 7.76
C VAL A 124 5.35 4.08 6.36
N MET A 125 4.82 3.09 5.63
CA MET A 125 5.05 2.95 4.20
C MET A 125 3.82 3.47 3.44
N THR A 126 4.03 4.47 2.58
CA THR A 126 2.97 5.06 1.75
C THR A 126 2.90 4.39 0.37
N TYR A 127 1.70 4.27 -0.19
CA TYR A 127 1.46 3.69 -1.52
C TYR A 127 0.62 4.60 -2.42
N SER A 128 0.51 5.87 -2.06
CA SER A 128 -0.36 6.85 -2.68
C SER A 128 0.20 8.25 -2.46
N TYR A 129 -0.36 9.24 -3.15
CA TYR A 129 -0.02 10.64 -2.89
C TYR A 129 -0.29 10.99 -1.42
N MET A 130 0.55 11.86 -0.85
CA MET A 130 0.51 12.16 0.59
C MET A 130 -0.85 12.70 1.02
N GLU A 131 -1.48 13.54 0.20
CA GLU A 131 -2.83 14.06 0.44
C GLU A 131 -3.91 12.98 0.48
N GLU A 132 -3.74 11.88 -0.27
CA GLU A 132 -4.65 10.74 -0.23
C GLU A 132 -4.36 9.85 0.97
N VAL A 133 -3.09 9.72 1.40
CA VAL A 133 -2.71 8.99 2.62
C VAL A 133 -3.25 9.68 3.87
N LEU A 134 -3.10 11.01 3.93
CA LEU A 134 -3.46 11.83 5.09
C LEU A 134 -4.94 12.29 5.07
N ASN A 135 -5.74 11.79 4.13
CA ASN A 135 -7.14 12.15 4.06
C ASN A 135 -7.87 11.71 5.36
N PRO A 136 -8.48 12.63 6.11
CA PRO A 136 -9.13 12.30 7.39
C PRO A 136 -10.36 11.39 7.23
N ASN A 137 -10.89 11.25 6.01
CA ASN A 137 -11.97 10.30 5.71
C ASN A 137 -11.48 8.86 5.53
N ASN A 138 -10.16 8.64 5.49
CA ASN A 138 -9.61 7.30 5.55
C ASN A 138 -9.98 6.62 6.88
N VAL A 139 -9.98 5.30 6.84
CA VAL A 139 -10.14 4.45 8.01
C VAL A 139 -8.86 3.69 8.26
N ILE A 140 -8.67 3.33 9.53
CA ILE A 140 -7.52 2.53 9.96
C ILE A 140 -8.02 1.18 10.43
N PHE A 141 -7.47 0.11 9.85
CA PHE A 141 -7.66 -1.26 10.31
C PHE A 141 -6.41 -1.72 11.04
N ARG A 142 -6.57 -2.25 12.23
CA ARG A 142 -5.51 -3.05 12.87
C ARG A 142 -5.40 -4.40 12.14
N CYS A 143 -4.19 -4.89 11.91
CA CYS A 143 -4.01 -6.23 11.33
C CYS A 143 -4.37 -7.31 12.35
N THR A 144 -3.95 -7.12 13.60
CA THR A 144 -4.14 -8.08 14.70
C THR A 144 -4.54 -7.36 15.99
N ASP A 145 -4.82 -8.14 17.03
CA ASP A 145 -5.07 -7.61 18.38
C ASP A 145 -3.85 -6.97 19.05
N ALA A 146 -2.65 -7.18 18.51
CA ALA A 146 -1.43 -6.64 19.09
C ALA A 146 -1.24 -5.14 18.85
N GLU A 147 -2.02 -4.53 17.94
CA GLU A 147 -1.92 -3.10 17.60
C GLU A 147 -0.50 -2.65 17.20
N ASP A 148 0.26 -3.57 16.59
CA ASP A 148 1.65 -3.37 16.15
C ASP A 148 1.76 -3.13 14.64
N VAL A 149 0.69 -3.39 13.87
CA VAL A 149 0.59 -3.16 12.43
C VAL A 149 -0.83 -2.72 12.06
N PHE A 150 -0.92 -1.67 11.25
CA PHE A 150 -2.17 -1.07 10.78
C PHE A 150 -2.17 -0.81 9.28
N VAL A 151 -3.35 -0.85 8.68
CA VAL A 151 -3.64 -0.48 7.30
C VAL A 151 -4.43 0.82 7.30
N VAL A 152 -3.92 1.84 6.62
CA VAL A 152 -4.68 3.04 6.27
C VAL A 152 -5.33 2.80 4.92
N ALA A 153 -6.65 2.97 4.85
CA ALA A 153 -7.37 2.74 3.62
C ALA A 153 -8.51 3.73 3.41
N GLU A 154 -8.81 3.97 2.13
CA GLU A 154 -10.03 4.64 1.71
C GLU A 154 -11.10 3.59 1.39
N LEU A 155 -12.34 3.81 1.83
CA LEU A 155 -13.49 2.97 1.49
C LEU A 155 -14.34 3.64 0.41
N ILE A 156 -14.12 3.25 -0.84
CA ILE A 156 -14.83 3.84 -1.98
C ILE A 156 -16.08 3.01 -2.35
N PRO A 157 -17.16 3.62 -2.84
CA PRO A 157 -18.29 2.87 -3.39
C PRO A 157 -17.86 2.00 -4.58
N PHE A 158 -18.39 0.79 -4.69
CA PHE A 158 -18.22 -0.02 -5.89
C PHE A 158 -18.86 0.63 -7.11
N ARG A 159 -18.14 0.65 -8.24
CA ARG A 159 -18.67 1.12 -9.53
C ARG A 159 -18.46 0.07 -10.62
N VAL A 160 -19.53 -0.64 -10.99
CA VAL A 160 -19.48 -1.54 -12.17
C VAL A 160 -19.47 -0.69 -13.44
N GLY A 161 -18.42 -0.84 -14.25
CA GLY A 161 -18.31 -0.18 -15.56
C GLY A 161 -18.38 1.34 -15.51
N GLY A 162 -18.11 1.95 -14.35
CA GLY A 162 -18.20 3.40 -14.14
C GLY A 162 -19.61 3.99 -14.08
N VAL A 163 -20.68 3.18 -14.10
CA VAL A 163 -22.07 3.67 -14.23
C VAL A 163 -22.96 3.31 -13.05
N VAL A 164 -22.77 2.15 -12.42
CA VAL A 164 -23.65 1.68 -11.31
C VAL A 164 -22.91 1.73 -9.99
N GLU A 165 -23.26 2.70 -9.14
CA GLU A 165 -22.75 2.83 -7.79
C GLU A 165 -23.56 1.93 -6.82
N GLN A 166 -22.88 0.99 -6.17
CA GLN A 166 -23.50 0.19 -5.11
C GLN A 166 -23.14 0.77 -3.75
N LEU A 167 -24.00 1.64 -3.21
CA LEU A 167 -23.76 2.40 -1.97
C LEU A 167 -23.43 1.53 -0.74
N ASN A 168 -23.88 0.27 -0.74
CA ASN A 168 -23.68 -0.68 0.36
C ASN A 168 -22.45 -1.58 0.17
N HIS A 169 -21.82 -1.60 -1.01
CA HIS A 169 -20.57 -2.32 -1.25
C HIS A 169 -19.42 -1.31 -1.36
N ARG A 170 -18.48 -1.41 -0.42
CA ARG A 170 -17.30 -0.55 -0.38
C ARG A 170 -16.09 -1.36 -0.81
N PHE A 171 -15.26 -0.80 -1.66
CA PHE A 171 -13.95 -1.35 -1.97
C PHE A 171 -12.89 -0.66 -1.14
N LEU A 172 -11.97 -1.45 -0.60
CA LEU A 172 -10.83 -0.96 0.14
C LEU A 172 -9.71 -0.57 -0.83
N HIS A 173 -9.34 0.71 -0.80
CA HIS A 173 -8.15 1.22 -1.46
C HIS A 173 -7.04 1.38 -0.44
N PHE A 174 -6.00 0.55 -0.56
CA PHE A 174 -4.85 0.56 0.34
C PHE A 174 -4.04 1.85 0.15
N ARG A 175 -3.83 2.64 1.22
CA ARG A 175 -3.10 3.92 1.17
C ARG A 175 -1.75 3.87 1.86
N ALA A 176 -1.66 3.25 3.03
CA ALA A 176 -0.42 3.11 3.77
C ALA A 176 -0.43 1.92 4.73
N LEU A 177 0.76 1.40 5.04
CA LEU A 177 1.00 0.42 6.10
C LEU A 177 1.74 1.12 7.23
N ILE A 178 1.24 1.03 8.45
CA ILE A 178 1.91 1.54 9.65
C ILE A 178 2.39 0.33 10.44
N SER A 179 3.69 0.17 10.68
CA SER A 179 4.25 -1.04 11.30
C SER A 179 5.31 -0.72 12.34
N ALA A 180 5.26 -1.39 13.48
CA ALA A 180 6.34 -1.44 14.46
C ALA A 180 7.11 -2.78 14.41
N ARG A 181 6.89 -3.57 13.36
CA ARG A 181 7.40 -4.93 13.20
C ARG A 181 8.44 -5.01 12.10
N ASP A 182 9.64 -4.53 12.40
CA ASP A 182 10.78 -4.57 11.48
C ASP A 182 11.23 -6.01 11.17
N ASP A 183 10.83 -6.99 11.99
CA ASP A 183 11.02 -8.42 11.73
C ASP A 183 10.10 -8.96 10.63
N LEU A 184 8.92 -8.35 10.43
CA LEU A 184 7.97 -8.71 9.38
C LEU A 184 8.12 -7.81 8.14
N TYR A 185 8.43 -6.53 8.36
CA TYR A 185 8.49 -5.49 7.36
C TYR A 185 9.84 -4.75 7.44
N PRO A 186 10.96 -5.42 7.13
CA PRO A 186 12.29 -4.86 7.36
C PRO A 186 12.54 -3.63 6.50
N ILE A 187 13.10 -2.59 7.11
CA ILE A 187 13.33 -1.29 6.45
C ILE A 187 14.27 -1.41 5.26
N ASP A 188 15.31 -2.23 5.36
CA ASP A 188 16.24 -2.47 4.24
C ASP A 188 15.53 -3.09 3.03
N TYR A 189 14.53 -3.94 3.25
CA TYR A 189 13.70 -4.47 2.17
C TYR A 189 12.75 -3.40 1.62
N MET A 190 12.12 -2.63 2.51
CA MET A 190 11.15 -1.60 2.16
C MET A 190 11.77 -0.46 1.34
N CYS A 191 12.97 -0.02 1.70
CA CYS A 191 13.71 1.06 1.03
C CYS A 191 14.49 0.61 -0.21
N GLN A 192 14.50 -0.69 -0.53
CA GLN A 192 15.08 -1.23 -1.76
C GLN A 192 13.98 -1.67 -2.72
N PRO A 193 13.38 -0.74 -3.49
CA PRO A 193 12.31 -1.10 -4.41
C PRO A 193 12.84 -1.91 -5.59
N ASP A 194 12.07 -2.92 -5.99
CA ASP A 194 12.11 -3.56 -7.31
C ASP A 194 10.86 -3.12 -8.05
N PHE A 195 10.92 -1.91 -8.65
CA PHE A 195 9.85 -1.39 -9.50
C PHE A 195 9.87 -2.13 -10.85
N ASP A 196 8.89 -3.00 -11.05
CA ASP A 196 8.78 -3.84 -12.23
C ASP A 196 7.65 -3.36 -13.13
N LEU A 197 8.00 -2.80 -14.29
CA LEU A 197 7.04 -2.40 -15.31
C LEU A 197 7.13 -3.37 -16.49
N ASN A 198 6.02 -4.04 -16.79
CA ASN A 198 5.86 -4.79 -18.03
C ASN A 198 4.69 -4.22 -18.84
N LEU A 199 4.90 -3.94 -20.12
CA LEU A 199 3.88 -3.47 -21.06
C LEU A 199 3.57 -4.48 -22.17
N ASN A 200 4.26 -5.63 -22.20
CA ASN A 200 4.26 -6.61 -23.28
C ASN A 200 4.03 -8.07 -22.84
#